data_AF-A0A7R9AX39-F1
#
_entry.id   AF-A0A7R9AX39-F1
#
_cell.length_a   1.000
_cell.length_b   1.000
_cell.length_c   1.000
_cell.angle_alpha   90.00
_cell.angle_beta   90.00
_cell.angle_gamma   90.00
#
_symmetry.space_group_name_H-M   'P 1'
#
loop_
_entity.id
_entity.type
_entity.pdbx_description
1 polymer ?
#
loop_
_entity_poly.entity_id
_entity_poly.type
_entity_poly.pdbx_seq_one_letter_code
_entity_poly.pdbx_strand_id
1 'polypeptide(L)'
;MVDFGTYAGIASMNESATIPPEVVQEFVDAIVRFAIGISCVGAVMLVCTYISITTFNYAAQKQIFRIRSLFLQSALLQDIGWYDLNQTGDFASRMTEDLNKLEEGIGEKVAMCEFYLVAFISSITLAFIKGWELTLICLVSLPITLLFVGITTRIASALSRKELEVYGQAGSIAEEVLSSIRTVVAFGGESKEVDR
;
A
#
# COMPACT_ATOMS: atom_id res chain seq x y z
N MET A 1 68.19 7.76 -11.70
CA MET A 1 68.11 7.90 -10.23
C MET A 1 67.10 8.98 -9.97
N VAL A 2 65.87 8.62 -9.59
CA VAL A 2 64.79 9.58 -9.33
C VAL A 2 65.03 10.15 -7.94
N ASP A 3 65.31 11.45 -7.86
CA ASP A 3 65.72 12.12 -6.62
C ASP A 3 64.61 12.12 -5.56
N PHE A 4 65.00 11.75 -4.34
CA PHE A 4 64.17 11.69 -3.14
C PHE A 4 63.58 13.07 -2.74
N GLY A 5 64.15 14.16 -3.28
CA GLY A 5 63.68 15.54 -3.04
C GLY A 5 62.35 15.88 -3.71
N THR A 6 62.01 15.22 -4.83
CA THR A 6 60.73 15.46 -5.52
C THR A 6 59.55 14.93 -4.70
N TYR A 7 59.73 13.80 -3.98
CA TYR A 7 58.70 13.21 -3.11
C TYR A 7 58.47 14.01 -1.82
N ALA A 8 59.51 14.67 -1.30
CA ALA A 8 59.40 15.53 -0.10
C ALA A 8 58.60 16.82 -0.35
N GLY A 9 58.66 17.37 -1.57
CA GLY A 9 57.83 18.51 -1.99
C GLY A 9 56.33 18.19 -2.09
N ILE A 10 55.99 16.98 -2.56
CA ILE A 10 54.59 16.51 -2.62
C ILE A 10 54.04 16.21 -1.22
N ALA A 11 54.88 15.74 -0.29
CA ALA A 11 54.49 15.46 1.09
C ALA A 11 54.16 16.75 1.87
N SER A 12 54.95 17.82 1.70
CA SER A 12 54.70 19.13 2.34
C SER A 12 53.54 19.91 1.71
N MET A 13 53.26 19.72 0.42
CA MET A 13 52.04 20.22 -0.23
C MET A 13 50.77 19.48 0.23
N ASN A 14 50.89 18.19 0.60
CA ASN A 14 49.78 17.41 1.18
C ASN A 14 49.49 17.81 2.64
N GLU A 15 50.50 18.24 3.39
CA GLU A 15 50.36 18.66 4.78
C GLU A 15 49.64 20.01 4.93
N SER A 16 49.76 20.89 3.93
CA SER A 16 49.01 22.16 3.83
C SER A 16 47.56 21.97 3.36
N ALA A 17 47.21 20.80 2.83
CA ALA A 17 45.84 20.39 2.49
C ALA A 17 45.13 19.69 3.65
N THR A 18 45.82 19.50 4.80
CA THR A 18 45.21 18.97 6.01
C THR A 18 44.37 20.06 6.67
N ILE A 19 43.05 19.92 6.55
CA ILE A 19 42.06 20.79 7.17
C ILE A 19 42.45 21.00 8.65
N PRO A 20 42.44 22.25 9.18
CA PRO A 20 42.84 22.50 10.56
C PRO A 20 42.05 21.59 11.52
N PRO A 21 42.71 20.95 12.49
CA PRO A 21 42.10 19.93 13.35
C PRO A 21 40.90 20.46 14.15
N GLU A 22 40.84 21.79 14.36
CA GLU A 22 39.72 22.49 14.99
C GLU A 22 38.42 22.42 14.16
N VAL A 23 38.50 22.64 12.84
CA VAL A 23 37.34 22.55 11.92
C VAL A 23 36.86 21.10 11.79
N VAL A 24 37.80 20.14 11.82
CA VAL A 24 37.47 18.71 11.83
C VAL A 24 36.72 18.34 13.11
N GLN A 25 37.13 18.87 14.27
CA GLN A 25 36.45 18.61 15.54
C GLN A 25 35.05 19.23 15.60
N GLU A 26 34.86 20.46 15.13
CA GLU A 26 33.55 21.11 15.07
C GLU A 26 32.58 20.35 14.15
N PHE A 27 33.08 19.89 12.99
CA PHE A 27 32.30 19.08 12.05
C PHE A 27 31.92 17.72 12.65
N VAL A 28 32.85 17.05 13.33
CA VAL A 28 32.58 15.77 14.00
C VAL A 28 31.55 15.95 15.13
N ASP A 29 31.64 17.02 15.93
CA ASP A 29 30.66 17.30 16.98
C ASP A 29 29.26 17.57 16.39
N ALA A 30 29.18 18.31 15.27
CA ALA A 30 27.92 18.51 14.56
C ALA A 30 27.30 17.20 14.04
N ILE A 31 28.12 16.29 13.48
CA ILE A 31 27.66 14.96 13.05
C ILE A 31 27.17 14.14 14.24
N VAL A 32 27.91 14.12 15.35
CA VAL A 32 27.53 13.34 16.54
C VAL A 32 26.21 13.84 17.10
N ARG A 33 26.00 15.16 17.19
CA ARG A 33 24.71 15.74 17.62
C ARG A 33 23.56 15.35 16.69
N PHE A 34 23.78 15.42 15.38
CA PHE A 34 22.77 15.00 14.40
C PHE A 34 22.46 13.50 14.51
N ALA A 35 23.50 12.66 14.65
CA ALA A 35 23.39 11.21 14.78
C ALA A 35 22.62 10.79 16.04
N ILE A 36 22.86 11.45 17.17
CA ILE A 36 22.11 11.22 18.41
C ILE A 36 20.65 11.65 18.24
N GLY A 37 20.41 12.79 17.58
CA GLY A 37 19.06 13.29 17.30
C GLY A 37 18.22 12.31 16.48
N ILE A 38 18.74 11.85 15.33
CA ILE A 38 18.01 10.90 14.47
C ILE A 38 17.81 9.54 15.15
N SER A 39 18.77 9.09 15.97
CA SER A 39 18.66 7.84 16.72
C SER A 39 17.55 7.91 17.78
N CYS A 40 17.44 9.04 18.49
CA CYS A 40 16.38 9.28 19.46
C CYS A 40 15.00 9.31 18.78
N VAL A 41 14.88 10.02 17.66
CA VAL A 41 13.63 10.06 16.87
C VAL A 41 13.25 8.67 16.38
N GLY A 42 14.21 7.89 15.87
CA GLY A 42 13.96 6.51 15.43
C GLY A 42 13.45 5.61 16.55
N ALA A 43 14.04 5.70 17.76
CA ALA A 43 13.59 4.94 18.92
C ALA A 43 12.14 5.32 19.33
N VAL A 44 11.82 6.62 19.35
CA VAL A 44 10.47 7.09 19.66
C VAL A 44 9.47 6.64 18.59
N MET A 45 9.82 6.77 17.30
CA MET A 45 8.95 6.34 16.20
C MET A 45 8.62 4.86 16.26
N LEU A 46 9.59 4.01 16.60
CA LEU A 46 9.38 2.57 16.74
C LEU A 46 8.32 2.27 17.81
N VAL A 47 8.49 2.86 19.01
CA VAL A 47 7.58 2.64 20.14
C VAL A 47 6.19 3.19 19.84
N CYS A 48 6.10 4.43 19.32
CA CYS A 48 4.82 5.05 18.98
C CYS A 48 4.05 4.28 17.89
N THR A 49 4.75 3.85 16.84
CA THR A 49 4.12 3.11 15.73
C THR A 49 3.61 1.75 16.21
N TYR A 50 4.41 1.04 17.01
CA TYR A 50 4.00 -0.23 17.59
C TYR A 50 2.74 -0.11 18.46
N ILE A 51 2.70 0.88 19.35
CA ILE A 51 1.54 1.12 20.23
C ILE A 51 0.31 1.49 19.40
N SER A 52 0.46 2.39 18.43
CA SER A 52 -0.64 2.84 17.58
C SER A 52 -1.26 1.67 16.81
N ILE A 53 -0.46 0.94 16.03
CA ILE A 53 -0.94 -0.18 15.21
C ILE A 53 -1.59 -1.26 16.08
N THR A 54 -0.97 -1.61 17.21
CA THR A 54 -1.51 -2.64 18.11
C THR A 54 -2.85 -2.21 18.71
N THR A 55 -3.00 -0.93 19.10
CA THR A 55 -4.24 -0.41 19.70
C THR A 55 -5.39 -0.39 18.69
N PHE A 56 -5.14 0.07 17.46
CA PHE A 56 -6.16 0.06 16.40
C PHE A 56 -6.58 -1.36 16.02
N ASN A 57 -5.63 -2.28 15.87
CA ASN A 57 -5.95 -3.68 15.61
C ASN A 57 -6.74 -4.31 16.76
N TYR A 58 -6.34 -4.09 18.00
CA TYR A 58 -7.06 -4.60 19.16
C TYR A 58 -8.50 -4.08 19.23
N ALA A 59 -8.71 -2.79 18.95
CA ALA A 59 -10.04 -2.19 18.89
C ALA A 59 -10.90 -2.80 17.78
N ALA A 60 -10.34 -2.98 16.58
CA ALA A 60 -11.01 -3.61 15.44
C ALA A 60 -11.43 -5.05 15.77
N GLN A 61 -10.51 -5.88 16.29
CA GLN A 61 -10.79 -7.26 16.69
C GLN A 61 -11.97 -7.36 17.67
N LYS A 62 -11.99 -6.48 18.68
CA LYS A 62 -13.05 -6.45 19.68
C LYS A 62 -14.42 -6.08 19.06
N GLN A 63 -14.43 -5.13 18.13
CA GLN A 63 -15.65 -4.75 17.42
C GLN A 63 -16.16 -5.88 16.53
N ILE A 64 -15.27 -6.49 15.75
CA ILE A 64 -15.60 -7.61 14.85
C ILE A 64 -16.12 -8.82 15.63
N PHE A 65 -15.50 -9.15 16.76
CA PHE A 65 -15.98 -10.23 17.61
C PHE A 65 -17.42 -9.98 18.09
N ARG A 66 -17.75 -8.74 18.48
CA ARG A 66 -19.12 -8.37 18.87
C ARG A 66 -20.09 -8.42 17.70
N ILE A 67 -19.67 -7.99 16.51
CA ILE A 67 -20.52 -8.07 15.31
C ILE A 67 -20.77 -9.54 14.95
N ARG A 68 -19.74 -10.39 14.99
CA ARG A 68 -19.84 -11.83 14.71
C ARG A 68 -20.81 -12.53 15.66
N SER A 69 -20.79 -12.19 16.95
CA SER A 69 -21.71 -12.80 17.93
C SER A 69 -23.16 -12.35 17.73
N LEU A 70 -23.40 -11.05 17.52
CA LEU A 70 -24.74 -10.51 17.23
C LEU A 70 -25.31 -11.05 15.93
N PHE A 71 -24.46 -11.18 14.91
CA PHE A 71 -24.86 -11.73 13.63
C PHE A 71 -25.23 -13.20 13.75
N LEU A 72 -24.41 -14.02 14.42
CA LEU A 72 -24.71 -15.44 14.64
C LEU A 72 -26.00 -15.62 15.45
N GLN A 73 -26.20 -14.81 16.49
CA GLN A 73 -27.43 -14.82 17.28
C GLN A 73 -28.65 -14.51 16.41
N SER A 74 -28.56 -13.48 15.57
CA SER A 74 -29.66 -13.08 14.68
C SER A 74 -29.93 -14.12 13.60
N ALA A 75 -28.86 -14.74 13.07
CA ALA A 75 -28.97 -15.82 12.09
C ALA A 75 -29.74 -17.02 12.68
N LEU A 76 -29.38 -17.47 13.88
CA LEU A 76 -30.05 -18.61 14.54
C LEU A 76 -31.53 -18.37 14.88
N LEU A 77 -31.95 -17.11 15.01
CA LEU A 77 -33.32 -16.73 15.33
C LEU A 77 -34.20 -16.51 14.09
N GLN A 78 -33.67 -16.76 12.89
CA GLN A 78 -34.36 -16.50 11.63
C GLN A 78 -35.40 -17.61 11.30
N ASP A 79 -36.53 -17.23 10.71
CA ASP A 79 -37.61 -18.14 10.35
C ASP A 79 -37.21 -19.19 9.29
N ILE A 80 -37.82 -20.38 9.36
CA ILE A 80 -37.57 -21.49 8.42
C ILE A 80 -37.79 -21.09 6.95
N GLY A 81 -38.77 -20.22 6.68
CA GLY A 81 -39.07 -19.74 5.32
C GLY A 81 -37.95 -18.88 4.72
N TRP A 82 -37.13 -18.24 5.55
CA TRP A 82 -35.94 -17.53 5.09
C TRP A 82 -34.85 -18.51 4.64
N TYR A 83 -34.68 -19.62 5.37
CA TYR A 83 -33.72 -20.67 5.01
C TYR A 83 -34.12 -21.44 3.75
N ASP A 84 -35.42 -21.62 3.49
CA ASP A 84 -35.91 -22.24 2.26
C ASP A 84 -35.67 -21.38 1.01
N LEU A 85 -35.75 -20.06 1.14
CA LEU A 85 -35.43 -19.11 0.07
C LEU A 85 -33.92 -18.93 -0.11
N ASN A 86 -33.17 -19.04 0.99
CA ASN A 86 -31.74 -18.82 1.05
C ASN A 86 -31.01 -20.16 1.29
N GLN A 87 -31.21 -21.13 0.39
CA GLN A 87 -30.48 -22.41 0.38
C GLN A 87 -28.98 -22.16 0.22
N THR A 88 -28.27 -22.03 1.34
CA THR A 88 -26.88 -21.58 1.30
C THR A 88 -25.99 -22.57 2.06
N GLY A 89 -25.24 -23.39 1.31
CA GLY A 89 -24.05 -24.07 1.83
C GLY A 89 -22.87 -23.10 2.08
N ASP A 90 -23.01 -21.85 1.65
CA ASP A 90 -21.94 -20.84 1.56
C ASP A 90 -22.20 -19.58 2.42
N PHE A 91 -23.34 -19.48 3.13
CA PHE A 91 -23.68 -18.25 3.88
C PHE A 91 -22.69 -17.97 5.01
N ALA A 92 -22.28 -19.01 5.74
CA ALA A 92 -21.32 -18.90 6.82
C ALA A 92 -19.92 -18.51 6.32
N SER A 93 -19.52 -19.00 5.14
CA SER A 93 -18.23 -18.64 4.52
C SER A 93 -18.25 -17.18 4.07
N ARG A 94 -19.27 -16.77 3.33
CA ARG A 94 -19.46 -15.37 2.88
C ARG A 94 -19.51 -14.39 4.05
N MET A 95 -20.22 -14.72 5.12
CA MET A 95 -20.23 -13.93 6.35
C MET A 95 -18.82 -13.78 6.92
N THR A 96 -18.05 -14.87 6.98
CA THR A 96 -16.68 -14.83 7.52
C THR A 96 -15.79 -13.95 6.65
N GLU A 97 -15.88 -14.07 5.32
CA GLU A 97 -15.15 -13.21 4.39
C GLU A 97 -15.51 -11.73 4.57
N ASP A 98 -16.80 -11.40 4.67
CA ASP A 98 -17.25 -10.01 4.83
C ASP A 98 -16.80 -9.42 6.17
N LEU A 99 -16.83 -10.21 7.25
CA LEU A 99 -16.31 -9.79 8.55
C LEU A 99 -14.80 -9.60 8.54
N ASN A 100 -14.05 -10.44 7.83
CA ASN A 100 -12.59 -10.29 7.70
C ASN A 100 -12.23 -9.03 6.90
N LYS A 101 -12.95 -8.75 5.80
CA LYS A 101 -12.78 -7.49 5.05
C LYS A 101 -13.07 -6.27 5.92
N LEU A 102 -14.09 -6.36 6.79
CA LEU A 102 -14.42 -5.27 7.73
C LEU A 102 -13.34 -5.10 8.80
N GLU A 103 -12.78 -6.19 9.30
CA GLU A 103 -11.67 -6.20 10.27
C GLU A 103 -10.43 -5.51 9.70
N GLU A 104 -10.02 -5.89 8.48
CA GLU A 104 -8.92 -5.26 7.75
C GLU A 104 -9.18 -3.78 7.50
N GLY A 105 -10.42 -3.45 7.13
CA GLY A 105 -10.84 -2.08 6.84
C GLY A 105 -10.78 -1.16 8.06
N ILE A 106 -11.19 -1.63 9.24
CA ILE A 106 -11.25 -0.82 10.48
C ILE A 106 -9.92 -0.82 11.23
N GLY A 107 -9.15 -1.90 11.16
CA GLY A 107 -7.89 -2.05 11.90
C GLY A 107 -6.75 -1.25 11.29
N GLU A 108 -5.91 -1.92 10.52
CA GLU A 108 -4.65 -1.36 10.02
C GLU A 108 -4.87 -0.21 9.02
N LYS A 109 -5.89 -0.31 8.15
CA LYS A 109 -6.10 0.70 7.09
C LYS A 109 -6.50 2.06 7.64
N VAL A 110 -7.28 2.13 8.72
CA VAL A 110 -7.63 3.40 9.39
C VAL A 110 -6.39 4.05 10.00
N ALA A 111 -5.56 3.28 10.69
CA ALA A 111 -4.32 3.78 11.29
C ALA A 111 -3.36 4.34 10.21
N MET A 112 -3.24 3.65 9.08
CA MET A 112 -2.46 4.15 7.93
C MET A 112 -3.04 5.43 7.34
N CYS A 113 -4.37 5.51 7.20
CA CYS A 113 -5.05 6.70 6.68
C CYS A 113 -4.76 7.91 7.55
N GLU A 114 -4.91 7.78 8.88
CA GLU A 114 -4.59 8.86 9.83
C GLU A 114 -3.11 9.27 9.74
N PHE A 115 -2.20 8.30 9.71
CA PHE A 115 -0.77 8.57 9.58
C PHE A 115 -0.45 9.39 8.31
N TYR A 116 -0.99 8.99 7.16
CA TYR A 116 -0.76 9.70 5.91
C TYR A 116 -1.40 11.08 5.89
N LEU A 117 -2.57 11.28 6.53
CA LEU A 117 -3.19 12.59 6.65
C LEU A 117 -2.34 13.54 7.50
N VAL A 118 -1.85 13.08 8.65
CA VAL A 118 -0.98 13.88 9.52
C VAL A 118 0.37 14.16 8.85
N ALA A 119 0.96 13.17 8.19
CA ALA A 119 2.20 13.31 7.42
C ALA A 119 2.03 14.33 6.28
N PHE A 120 0.90 14.29 5.58
CA PHE A 120 0.60 15.23 4.51
C PHE A 120 0.48 16.67 5.03
N ILE A 121 -0.30 16.89 6.09
CA ILE A 121 -0.48 18.23 6.69
C ILE A 121 0.84 18.77 7.25
N SER A 122 1.59 17.94 7.99
CA SER A 122 2.88 18.34 8.55
C SER A 122 3.92 18.64 7.47
N SER A 123 3.99 17.84 6.41
CA SER A 123 4.91 18.05 5.29
C SER A 123 4.63 19.37 4.57
N ILE A 124 3.36 19.66 4.25
CA ILE A 124 2.96 20.94 3.64
C ILE A 124 3.33 22.11 4.56
N THR A 125 3.00 22.00 5.84
CA THR A 125 3.29 23.06 6.83
C THR A 125 4.79 23.33 6.93
N LEU A 126 5.62 22.28 7.00
CA LEU A 126 7.07 22.40 7.05
C LEU A 126 7.66 23.01 5.77
N ALA A 127 7.10 22.66 4.60
CA ALA A 127 7.51 23.23 3.33
C ALA A 127 7.26 24.75 3.28
N PHE A 128 6.07 25.20 3.69
CA PHE A 128 5.74 26.63 3.75
C PHE A 128 6.63 27.41 4.73
N ILE A 129 7.03 26.82 5.86
CA ILE A 129 7.89 27.48 6.85
C ILE A 129 9.31 27.70 6.30
N LYS A 130 9.87 26.74 5.57
CA LYS A 130 11.26 26.81 5.07
C LYS A 130 11.42 27.76 3.89
N GLY A 131 10.42 27.84 3.03
CA GLY A 131 10.43 28.72 1.86
C GLY A 131 9.13 28.63 1.09
N TRP A 132 8.34 29.69 1.15
CA TRP A 132 7.02 29.73 0.51
C TRP A 132 7.11 29.82 -1.03
N GLU A 133 8.13 30.48 -1.57
CA GLU A 133 8.31 30.63 -3.03
C GLU A 133 8.62 29.30 -3.74
N LEU A 134 9.59 28.55 -3.22
CA LEU A 134 9.95 27.23 -3.77
C LEU A 134 8.79 26.22 -3.62
N THR A 135 8.08 26.28 -2.49
CA THR A 135 6.95 25.39 -2.22
C THR A 135 5.79 25.62 -3.18
N LEU A 136 5.48 26.88 -3.53
CA LEU A 136 4.42 27.20 -4.49
C LEU A 136 4.72 26.63 -5.89
N ILE A 137 5.97 26.72 -6.36
CA ILE A 137 6.38 26.16 -7.66
C ILE A 137 6.19 24.63 -7.66
N CYS A 138 6.62 23.95 -6.60
CA CYS A 138 6.40 22.50 -6.44
C CYS A 138 4.91 22.15 -6.33
N LEU A 139 4.10 22.97 -5.66
CA LEU A 139 2.68 22.71 -5.52
C LEU A 139 1.94 22.78 -6.86
N VAL A 140 2.40 23.60 -7.80
CA VAL A 140 1.81 23.70 -9.15
C VAL A 140 2.13 22.47 -10.02
N SER A 141 3.28 21.82 -9.84
CA SER A 141 3.61 20.61 -10.60
C SER A 141 2.85 19.37 -10.14
N LEU A 142 2.49 19.28 -8.85
CA LEU A 142 1.72 18.16 -8.27
C LEU A 142 0.38 17.86 -8.99
N PRO A 143 -0.54 18.83 -9.21
CA PRO A 143 -1.82 18.55 -9.87
C PRO A 143 -1.64 18.14 -11.33
N ILE A 144 -0.61 18.65 -12.02
CA ILE A 144 -0.30 18.27 -13.41
C ILE A 144 0.07 16.79 -13.44
N THR A 145 0.99 16.35 -12.57
CA THR A 145 1.37 14.93 -12.48
C THR A 145 0.19 14.05 -12.07
N LEU A 146 -0.62 14.47 -11.11
CA LEU A 146 -1.81 13.72 -10.69
C LEU A 146 -2.83 13.54 -11.82
N LEU A 147 -3.00 14.54 -12.68
CA LEU A 147 -3.89 14.47 -13.83
C LEU A 147 -3.40 13.39 -14.83
N PHE A 148 -2.11 13.39 -15.19
CA PHE A 148 -1.56 12.39 -16.11
C PHE A 148 -1.63 10.96 -15.55
N VAL A 149 -1.34 10.78 -14.26
CA VAL A 149 -1.49 9.49 -13.58
C VAL A 149 -2.95 9.07 -13.60
N GLY A 150 -3.86 9.98 -13.22
CA GLY A 150 -5.30 9.70 -13.18
C GLY A 150 -5.88 9.27 -14.54
N ILE A 151 -5.48 9.92 -15.63
CA ILE A 151 -5.89 9.52 -16.99
C ILE A 151 -5.38 8.12 -17.32
N THR A 152 -4.09 7.87 -17.08
CA THR A 152 -3.47 6.56 -17.37
C THR A 152 -4.14 5.44 -16.57
N THR A 153 -4.37 5.65 -15.28
CA THR A 153 -5.07 4.68 -14.43
C THR A 153 -6.50 4.44 -14.91
N ARG A 154 -7.25 5.50 -15.28
CA ARG A 154 -8.62 5.35 -15.78
C ARG A 154 -8.68 4.53 -17.07
N ILE A 155 -7.76 4.78 -18.00
CA ILE A 155 -7.66 4.02 -19.25
C ILE A 155 -7.32 2.55 -18.94
N ALA A 156 -6.30 2.31 -18.11
CA ALA A 156 -5.90 0.96 -17.73
C ALA A 156 -7.05 0.18 -17.06
N SER A 157 -7.77 0.79 -16.11
CA SER A 157 -8.93 0.16 -15.47
C SER A 157 -10.08 -0.11 -16.45
N ALA A 158 -10.32 0.78 -17.42
CA ALA A 158 -11.36 0.58 -18.42
C ALA A 158 -11.02 -0.57 -19.38
N LEU A 159 -9.75 -0.67 -19.82
CA LEU A 159 -9.28 -1.80 -20.62
C LEU A 159 -9.41 -3.11 -19.85
N SER A 160 -8.94 -3.13 -18.61
CA SER A 160 -8.97 -4.33 -17.77
C SER A 160 -10.42 -4.81 -17.52
N ARG A 161 -11.37 -3.89 -17.33
CA ARG A 161 -12.81 -4.22 -17.23
C ARG A 161 -13.35 -4.82 -18.54
N LYS A 162 -12.96 -4.27 -19.69
CA LYS A 162 -13.39 -4.77 -21.00
C LYS A 162 -12.80 -6.14 -21.31
N GLU A 163 -11.53 -6.35 -20.98
CA GLU A 163 -10.88 -7.66 -21.07
C GLU A 163 -11.63 -8.69 -20.23
N LEU A 164 -11.92 -8.37 -18.96
CA LEU A 164 -12.65 -9.27 -18.07
C LEU A 164 -14.05 -9.61 -18.61
N GLU A 165 -14.73 -8.66 -19.25
CA GLU A 165 -16.05 -8.88 -19.85
C GLU A 165 -15.99 -9.83 -21.06
N VAL A 166 -15.02 -9.66 -21.96
CA VAL A 166 -14.82 -10.54 -23.13
C VAL A 166 -14.38 -11.93 -22.68
N TYR A 167 -13.44 -12.02 -21.73
CA TYR A 167 -13.02 -13.29 -21.15
C TYR A 167 -14.16 -13.99 -20.41
N GLY A 168 -15.03 -13.24 -19.72
CA GLY A 168 -16.22 -13.78 -19.08
C GLY A 168 -17.22 -14.37 -20.07
N GLN A 169 -17.44 -13.71 -21.22
CA GLN A 169 -18.31 -14.24 -22.28
C GLN A 169 -17.73 -15.51 -22.92
N ALA A 170 -16.45 -15.51 -23.28
CA ALA A 170 -15.79 -16.70 -23.82
C ALA A 170 -15.78 -17.86 -22.80
N GLY A 171 -15.56 -17.55 -21.52
CA GLY A 171 -15.65 -18.51 -20.42
C GLY A 171 -17.05 -19.11 -20.29
N SER A 172 -18.11 -18.30 -20.39
CA SER A 172 -19.49 -18.78 -20.36
C SER A 172 -19.83 -19.69 -21.55
N ILE A 173 -19.32 -19.40 -22.74
CA ILE A 173 -19.50 -20.27 -23.93
C ILE A 173 -18.77 -21.59 -23.73
N ALA A 174 -17.52 -21.54 -23.26
CA ALA A 174 -16.76 -22.75 -22.96
C ALA A 174 -17.45 -23.61 -21.88
N GLU A 175 -18.01 -22.98 -20.85
CA GLU A 175 -18.78 -23.66 -19.80
C GLU A 175 -20.07 -24.30 -20.35
N GLU A 176 -20.78 -23.63 -21.26
CA GLU A 176 -21.96 -24.17 -21.96
C GLU A 176 -21.61 -25.43 -22.76
N VAL A 177 -20.53 -25.38 -23.54
CA VAL A 177 -20.04 -26.48 -24.38
C VAL A 177 -19.60 -27.67 -23.52
N LEU A 178 -18.85 -27.41 -22.45
CA LEU A 178 -18.37 -28.45 -21.52
C LEU A 178 -19.50 -29.08 -20.74
N SER A 179 -20.46 -28.29 -20.26
CA SER A 179 -21.67 -28.77 -19.58
C SER A 179 -22.52 -29.66 -20.49
N SER A 180 -22.59 -29.32 -21.78
CA SER A 180 -23.37 -30.04 -22.80
C SER A 180 -22.54 -30.99 -23.68
N ILE A 181 -21.37 -31.44 -23.22
CA ILE A 181 -20.39 -32.17 -24.04
C ILE A 181 -20.97 -33.41 -24.74
N ARG A 182 -21.85 -34.15 -24.07
CA ARG A 182 -22.49 -35.34 -24.64
C ARG A 182 -23.35 -35.00 -25.85
N THR A 183 -24.00 -33.83 -25.84
CA THR A 183 -24.84 -33.35 -26.94
C THR A 183 -23.96 -32.85 -28.09
N VAL A 184 -22.90 -32.09 -27.79
CA VAL A 184 -21.97 -31.58 -28.81
C VAL A 184 -21.30 -32.73 -29.58
N VAL A 185 -20.85 -33.76 -28.88
CA VAL A 185 -20.26 -34.97 -29.48
C VAL A 185 -21.29 -35.78 -30.26
N ALA A 186 -22.51 -35.93 -29.74
CA ALA A 186 -23.58 -36.69 -30.42
C ALA A 186 -23.99 -36.10 -31.78
N PHE A 187 -23.87 -34.77 -31.94
CA PHE A 187 -24.18 -34.08 -33.20
C PHE A 187 -22.93 -33.68 -34.01
N GLY A 188 -21.72 -34.04 -33.56
CA GLY A 188 -20.46 -33.70 -34.25
C GLY A 188 -20.20 -32.19 -34.34
N GLY A 189 -20.69 -31.41 -33.38
CA GLY A 189 -20.65 -29.94 -33.40
C GLY A 189 -19.32 -29.30 -32.98
N GLU A 190 -18.26 -30.10 -32.77
CA GLU A 190 -17.00 -29.65 -32.16
C GLU A 190 -16.33 -28.50 -32.95
N SER A 191 -16.18 -28.63 -34.28
CA SER A 191 -15.59 -27.55 -35.10
C SER A 191 -16.42 -26.26 -35.06
N LYS A 192 -17.74 -26.37 -34.88
CA LYS A 192 -18.63 -25.21 -34.89
C LYS A 192 -18.55 -24.41 -33.59
N GLU A 193 -18.36 -25.08 -32.45
CA GLU A 193 -18.23 -24.41 -31.15
C GLU A 193 -16.80 -23.89 -30.90
N VAL A 194 -15.78 -24.43 -31.59
CA VAL A 194 -14.39 -23.91 -31.52
C VAL A 194 -14.23 -22.58 -32.27
N ASP A 195 -14.96 -22.39 -33.37
CA ASP A 195 -14.91 -21.16 -34.17
C ASP A 195 -15.78 -20.02 -33.61
N ARG A 196 -16.55 -20.28 -32.55
CA ARG A 196 -17.55 -19.37 -31.96
C ARG A 196 -16.97 -18.53 -30.84
#